data_AF-A0A821XRS7-F1
#
_entry.id   AF-A0A821XRS7-F1
#
_cell.length_a   1.000
_cell.length_b   1.000
_cell.length_c   1.000
_cell.angle_alpha   90.00
_cell.angle_beta   90.00
_cell.angle_gamma   90.00
#
_symmetry.space_group_name_H-M   'P 1'
#
loop_
_entity.id
_entity.type
_entity.pdbx_description
1 polymer ?
#
loop_
_entity_poly.entity_id
_entity_poly.type
_entity_poly.pdbx_seq_one_letter_code
_entity_poly.pdbx_strand_id
1 'polypeptide(L)' 'EFLHRFGYIKTNDSSLEIAPPAVKAFQRFIGLNQTGIIDELTWQKMREPRCGNKDLRR' A
#
# COMPACT_ATOMS: atom_id res chain seq x y z
N GLU A 1 -6.49 6.42 2.48
CA GLU A 1 -6.10 7.06 1.20
C GLU A 1 -5.22 6.21 0.28
N PHE A 2 -3.88 6.16 0.44
CA PHE A 2 -2.96 5.56 -0.56
C PHE A 2 -3.32 4.13 -0.97
N LEU A 3 -3.39 3.23 0.02
CA LEU A 3 -3.65 1.80 -0.24
C LEU A 3 -5.02 1.58 -0.89
N HIS A 4 -6.01 2.44 -0.62
CA HIS A 4 -7.31 2.39 -1.28
C HIS A 4 -7.22 2.88 -2.73
N ARG A 5 -6.57 4.03 -2.97
CA ARG A 5 -6.40 4.62 -4.30
C ARG A 5 -5.71 3.66 -5.29
N PHE A 6 -4.70 2.93 -4.81
CA PHE A 6 -3.94 1.99 -5.64
C PHE A 6 -4.50 0.55 -5.65
N GLY A 7 -5.63 0.31 -4.97
CA GLY A 7 -6.37 -0.96 -5.04
C GLY A 7 -5.89 -2.07 -4.09
N TYR A 8 -5.14 -1.72 -3.05
CA TYR A 8 -4.67 -2.65 -2.01
C TYR A 8 -5.73 -2.93 -0.92
N ILE A 9 -6.73 -2.06 -0.75
CA ILE A 9 -7.85 -2.22 0.19
C ILE A 9 -9.18 -2.11 -0.59
N LYS A 10 -10.15 -2.96 -0.26
CA LYS A 10 -11.48 -3.00 -0.91
C LYS A 10 -12.58 -2.20 -0.21
N THR A 11 -12.45 -1.94 1.10
CA THR A 11 -13.51 -1.34 1.91
C THR A 11 -13.14 0.08 2.34
N ASN A 12 -14.15 0.94 2.48
CA ASN A 12 -14.02 2.30 3.04
C ASN A 12 -13.76 2.31 4.56
N ASP A 13 -13.59 1.13 5.16
CA ASP A 13 -13.31 0.98 6.57
C ASP A 13 -11.86 1.38 6.85
N SER A 14 -11.66 2.68 6.95
CA SER A 14 -10.38 3.33 7.26
C SER A 14 -9.90 2.97 8.67
N SER A 15 -10.75 2.33 9.48
CA SER A 15 -10.53 1.98 10.88
C SER A 15 -9.88 0.61 11.09
N LEU A 16 -9.72 -0.21 10.05
CA LEU A 16 -8.83 -1.37 10.05
C LEU A 16 -7.39 -0.87 9.88
N GLU A 17 -6.79 -0.37 10.96
CA GLU A 17 -5.38 0.07 11.11
C GLU A 17 -4.46 -0.61 10.10
N ILE A 18 -4.30 0.02 8.93
CA ILE A 18 -3.40 -0.35 7.85
C ILE A 18 -3.22 -1.88 7.71
N ALA A 19 -4.29 -2.59 7.36
CA ALA A 19 -4.30 -4.06 7.27
C ALA A 19 -2.94 -4.61 6.76
N PRO A 20 -2.15 -5.31 7.60
CA PRO A 20 -0.84 -5.81 7.22
C PRO A 20 -0.79 -6.53 5.86
N PRO A 21 -1.84 -7.25 5.43
CA PRO A 21 -1.89 -7.81 4.06
C PRO A 21 -1.80 -6.76 2.94
N ALA A 22 -2.41 -5.59 3.09
CA ALA A 22 -2.38 -4.51 2.10
C ALA A 22 -0.98 -3.88 2.02
N VAL A 23 -0.34 -3.67 3.17
CA VAL A 23 1.05 -3.17 3.24
C VAL A 23 2.01 -4.17 2.62
N LYS A 24 1.89 -5.46 2.96
CA LYS A 24 2.71 -6.53 2.37
C LYS A 24 2.53 -6.60 0.86
N ALA A 25 1.31 -6.41 0.36
CA ALA A 25 1.05 -6.39 -1.08
C ALA A 25 1.74 -5.22 -1.78
N PHE A 26 1.74 -4.03 -1.17
CA PHE A 26 2.50 -2.89 -1.68
C PHE A 26 4.00 -3.14 -1.63
N GLN A 27 4.54 -3.53 -0.47
CA GLN A 27 5.95 -3.85 -0.29
C GLN A 27 6.44 -4.87 -1.32
N ARG A 28 5.66 -5.94 -1.54
CA ARG A 28 5.96 -6.92 -2.59
C ARG A 28 5.96 -6.32 -3.99
N PHE A 29 5.02 -5.43 -4.30
CA PHE A 29 4.92 -4.80 -5.62
C PHE A 29 6.16 -3.95 -5.94
N ILE A 30 6.71 -3.23 -4.96
CA ILE A 30 7.91 -2.41 -5.13
C ILE A 30 9.23 -3.13 -4.77
N GLY A 31 9.17 -4.41 -4.40
CA GLY A 31 10.35 -5.22 -4.08
C GLY A 31 10.97 -4.97 -2.69
N LEU A 32 10.20 -4.46 -1.72
CA LEU A 32 10.60 -4.34 -0.32
C LEU A 32 10.30 -5.61 0.48
N ASN A 33 10.94 -5.73 1.64
CA ASN A 33 10.62 -6.75 2.63
C ASN A 33 9.16 -6.61 3.09
N GLN A 34 8.45 -7.73 3.11
CA GLN A 34 7.02 -7.81 3.42
C GLN A 34 6.78 -7.79 4.94
N THR A 35 7.20 -6.72 5.62
CA THR A 35 7.03 -6.53 7.07
C THR A 35 5.55 -6.37 7.43
N GLY A 36 4.75 -5.81 6.53
CA GLY A 36 3.36 -5.47 6.78
C GLY A 36 3.16 -4.25 7.68
N ILE A 37 4.26 -3.53 7.96
CA ILE A 37 4.29 -2.28 8.72
C ILE A 37 4.72 -1.18 7.77
N ILE A 38 4.12 0.00 7.88
CA ILE A 38 4.62 1.19 7.16
C ILE A 38 5.82 1.74 7.92
N ASP A 39 6.99 1.16 7.66
CA ASP A 39 8.28 1.71 8.10
C ASP A 39 8.67 2.95 7.27
N GLU A 40 9.74 3.64 7.67
CA GLU A 40 10.21 4.86 7.01
C GLU A 40 10.46 4.65 5.51
N LEU A 41 11.05 3.51 5.14
CA LEU A 41 11.31 3.17 3.75
C LEU A 41 10.02 2.99 2.95
N THR A 42 9.05 2.28 3.51
CA THR A 42 7.72 2.09 2.92
C THR A 42 7.02 3.45 2.76
N TRP A 43 7.12 4.32 3.76
CA TRP A 43 6.54 5.67 3.73
C TRP A 43 7.18 6.56 2.65
N GLN A 44 8.51 6.54 2.53
CA GLN A 44 9.23 7.25 1.47
C GLN A 44 8.74 6.82 0.09
N LYS A 45 8.59 5.50 -0.13
CA LYS A 45 8.07 4.95 -1.39
C LYS A 45 6.61 5.29 -1.69
N MET A 46 5.77 5.43 -0.66
CA MET A 46 4.38 5.89 -0.85
C MET A 46 4.30 7.38 -1.25
N ARG A 47 5.32 8.18 -0.93
CA ARG A 47 5.37 9.63 -1.21
C ARG A 47 6.01 9.99 -2.55
N GLU A 48 6.73 9.07 -3.19
CA GLU A 48 7.29 9.29 -4.52
C GLU A 48 6.18 9.61 -5.53
N PRO A 49 6.40 10.51 -6.51
CA PRO A 49 5.43 10.75 -7.58
C PRO A 49 5.15 9.47 -8.36
N ARG A 50 3.87 9.16 -8.60
CA ARG A 50 3.44 7.95 -9.32
C ARG A 50 2.34 8.29 -10.32
N CYS A 51 2.14 7.42 -11.31
CA CYS A 51 0.96 7.50 -12.15
C CYS A 51 -0.31 7.20 -11.31
N GLY A 52 -1.44 7.78 -11.67
CA GLY A 52 -2.71 7.58 -10.94
C GLY A 52 -3.36 6.21 -11.15
N ASN A 53 -2.72 5.30 -11.88
CA ASN A 53 -3.26 3.98 -12.19
C ASN A 53 -3.17 3.06 -10.97
N LYS A 54 -4.10 2.10 -10.88
CA LYS A 54 -4.07 1.09 -9.82
C LYS A 54 -2.88 0.14 -10.03
N ASP A 55 -2.21 -0.21 -8.94
CA ASP A 55 -1.08 -1.15 -8.97
C ASP A 55 -1.58 -2.60 -9.15
N LEU A 56 -2.76 -2.91 -8.64
CA LEU A 56 -3.39 -4.23 -8.76
C LEU A 56 -4.57 -4.16 -9.73
N ARG A 57 -4.55 -5.03 -10.76
CA ARG A 57 -5.75 -5.37 -11.54
C ARG A 57 -6.63 -6.30 -10.71
N ARG A 58 -7.43 -5.74 -9.82
CA ARG A 58 -8.44 -6.46 -9.04
C ARG A 58 -9.76 -5.72 -9.09
#